data_AF-A0A250IRX9-F1
#
_entry.id   AF-A0A250IRX9-F1
#
_cell.length_a   1.000
_cell.length_b   1.000
_cell.length_c   1.000
_cell.angle_alpha   90.00
_cell.angle_beta   90.00
_cell.angle_gamma   90.00
#
_symmetry.space_group_name_H-M   'P 1'
#
loop_
_entity.id
_entity.type
_entity.pdbx_description
1 polymer ?
#
loop_
_entity_poly.entity_id
_entity_poly.type
_entity_poly.pdbx_seq_one_letter_code
_entity_poly.pdbx_strand_id
1 'polypeptide(L)'
;MAPRLTGALLLLALLSACGATRVVRVDLGQDQSIIHIPRTDETKPVELGADEFSEAIVKEVRRTSPSSNPERAARELFNVPPRSGWYGYTQRQGVVPLDGPHQASQWAGVDIRVTQEYLRFCAAIRKPGDCRRALLESPVLTGDGRYALAMSFALDAVLPEMMEAFKDMADPEVIKASILWTMTLYAAMWMAPEPVFSKGLASVVTASFICYVGVDTFWTLIQGWRRLVEVADLATSFSELRVAGERYGKVMGKNAARAFALLLTAAIGQTASSFSAKVPTLPGSAQASVVAGAQAGIHLTEVAQVEAVTVTADAVTIALAPNAVASTAQIVRGAVSSPVDADGPEHHIATDKWTEATHSGGPWTPRFKRLFDRAGMSLDDTANKVRVKGHKGPHPEEYHQEVYRRLNDAVEDCSGMRQCREALTAELKQLAQDIAAEGSRLNKLVTRTP
;
A
#
# COMPACT_ATOMS: atom_id res chain seq x y z
N MET A 1 29.14 -5.65 -40.40
CA MET A 1 29.02 -6.34 -39.08
C MET A 1 28.44 -5.44 -37.96
N ALA A 2 28.27 -4.13 -38.15
CA ALA A 2 27.71 -3.21 -37.14
C ALA A 2 26.19 -3.31 -36.81
N PRO A 3 25.26 -3.74 -37.70
CA PRO A 3 23.82 -3.68 -37.37
C PRO A 3 23.35 -4.81 -36.45
N ARG A 4 24.13 -5.89 -36.32
CA ARG A 4 23.82 -7.02 -35.43
C ARG A 4 24.18 -6.75 -33.96
N LEU A 5 25.20 -5.93 -33.72
CA LEU A 5 25.63 -5.52 -32.38
C LEU A 5 24.70 -4.46 -31.76
N THR A 6 24.17 -3.54 -32.57
CA THR A 6 23.18 -2.56 -32.13
C THR A 6 21.83 -3.21 -31.81
N GLY A 7 21.42 -4.21 -32.59
CA GLY A 7 20.23 -5.02 -32.28
C GLY A 7 20.38 -5.81 -30.98
N ALA A 8 21.54 -6.43 -30.75
CA ALA A 8 21.82 -7.17 -29.52
C ALA A 8 21.87 -6.25 -28.28
N LEU A 9 22.45 -5.05 -28.40
CA LEU A 9 22.47 -4.05 -27.31
C LEU A 9 21.07 -3.49 -27.01
N LEU A 10 20.22 -3.29 -28.02
CA LEU A 10 18.82 -2.91 -27.79
C LEU A 10 18.02 -4.05 -27.14
N LEU A 11 18.24 -5.31 -27.54
CA LEU A 11 17.59 -6.47 -26.92
C LEU A 11 18.06 -6.68 -25.46
N LEU A 12 19.33 -6.46 -25.14
CA LEU A 12 19.85 -6.48 -23.78
C LEU A 12 19.31 -5.32 -22.91
N ALA A 13 19.10 -4.14 -23.51
CA ALA A 13 18.48 -2.99 -22.83
C ALA A 13 16.95 -3.16 -22.63
N LEU A 14 16.29 -3.95 -23.49
CA LEU A 14 14.88 -4.32 -23.34
C LEU A 14 14.70 -5.47 -22.33
N LEU A 15 15.68 -6.36 -22.18
CA LEU A 15 15.69 -7.41 -21.16
C LEU A 15 15.97 -6.89 -19.75
N SER A 16 16.60 -5.71 -19.61
CA SER A 16 16.76 -5.01 -18.33
C SER A 16 15.63 -4.02 -18.00
N ALA A 17 14.61 -3.93 -18.87
CA ALA A 17 13.43 -3.08 -18.67
C ALA A 17 12.25 -3.79 -17.98
N CYS A 18 12.41 -5.04 -17.55
CA CYS A 18 11.55 -5.60 -16.50
C CYS A 18 11.87 -4.85 -15.21
N GLY A 19 10.98 -3.94 -14.80
CA GLY A 19 11.07 -3.33 -13.47
C GLY A 19 11.20 -4.45 -12.44
N ALA A 20 12.30 -4.47 -11.70
CA ALA A 20 12.50 -5.47 -10.66
C ALA A 20 11.32 -5.38 -9.69
N THR A 21 10.48 -6.42 -9.65
CA THR A 21 9.39 -6.54 -8.69
C THR A 21 10.02 -6.51 -7.31
N ARG A 22 9.74 -5.47 -6.51
CA ARG A 22 10.31 -5.36 -5.17
C ARG A 22 9.77 -6.48 -4.31
N VAL A 23 10.66 -7.14 -3.59
CA VAL A 23 10.27 -8.26 -2.74
C VAL A 23 9.81 -7.74 -1.38
N VAL A 24 8.79 -8.35 -0.79
CA VAL A 24 8.44 -8.08 0.61
C VAL A 24 8.95 -9.22 1.48
N ARG A 25 9.73 -8.90 2.51
CA ARG A 25 10.18 -9.85 3.51
C ARG A 25 9.37 -9.63 4.78
N VAL A 26 8.62 -10.63 5.22
CA VAL A 26 7.96 -10.62 6.52
C VAL A 26 8.87 -11.35 7.51
N ASP A 27 9.45 -10.61 8.44
CA ASP A 27 10.28 -11.16 9.51
C ASP A 27 9.40 -11.49 10.72
N LEU A 28 9.40 -12.76 11.09
CA LEU A 28 8.61 -13.33 12.17
C LEU A 28 9.43 -13.48 13.47
N GLY A 29 10.71 -13.12 13.44
CA GLY A 29 11.66 -13.38 14.53
C GLY A 29 12.15 -14.84 14.56
N GLN A 30 13.17 -15.10 15.39
CA GLN A 30 13.76 -16.44 15.58
C GLN A 30 14.20 -17.14 14.26
N ASP A 31 14.89 -16.41 13.39
CA ASP A 31 15.37 -16.86 12.07
C ASP A 31 14.28 -17.28 11.06
N GLN A 32 13.01 -16.97 11.34
CA GLN A 32 11.92 -17.20 10.40
C GLN A 32 11.62 -15.93 9.60
N SER A 33 11.85 -15.98 8.30
CA SER A 33 11.42 -14.92 7.38
C SER A 33 10.67 -15.51 6.19
N ILE A 34 9.59 -14.86 5.79
CA ILE A 34 8.80 -15.23 4.62
C ILE A 34 9.11 -14.21 3.53
N ILE A 35 9.50 -14.73 2.37
CA ILE A 35 9.68 -13.92 1.17
C ILE A 35 8.37 -13.95 0.39
N HIS A 36 7.72 -12.80 0.29
CA HIS A 36 6.53 -12.57 -0.51
C HIS A 36 6.89 -11.83 -1.79
N ILE A 37 6.48 -12.37 -2.92
CA ILE A 37 6.64 -11.74 -4.24
C ILE A 37 5.31 -11.07 -4.59
N PRO A 38 5.26 -9.73 -4.71
CA PRO A 38 4.02 -9.03 -5.00
C PRO A 38 3.40 -9.47 -6.33
N ARG A 39 2.08 -9.69 -6.33
CA ARG A 39 1.29 -9.91 -7.56
C ARG A 39 0.74 -8.57 -8.04
N THR A 40 1.57 -7.83 -8.77
CA THR A 40 1.26 -6.46 -9.25
C THR A 40 0.13 -6.40 -10.27
N ASP A 41 -0.11 -7.49 -11.01
CA ASP A 41 -1.10 -7.51 -12.09
C ASP A 41 -2.53 -7.81 -11.61
N GLU A 42 -2.68 -8.31 -10.38
CA GLU A 42 -3.96 -8.77 -9.83
C GLU A 42 -4.63 -7.74 -8.91
N THR A 43 -3.89 -6.73 -8.42
CA THR A 43 -4.41 -5.79 -7.40
C THR A 43 -4.01 -4.34 -7.66
N LYS A 44 -5.01 -3.45 -7.69
CA LYS A 44 -4.80 -2.00 -7.78
C LYS A 44 -4.76 -1.35 -6.39
N PRO A 45 -3.95 -0.29 -6.20
CA PRO A 45 -3.97 0.53 -4.99
C PRO A 45 -5.38 0.97 -4.60
N VAL A 46 -5.60 1.27 -3.32
CA VAL A 46 -6.89 1.74 -2.81
C VAL A 46 -7.34 2.99 -3.55
N GLU A 47 -8.54 2.95 -4.12
CA GLU A 47 -9.15 4.09 -4.79
C GLU A 47 -10.15 4.75 -3.84
N LEU A 48 -9.70 5.75 -3.09
CA LEU A 48 -10.58 6.55 -2.24
C LEU A 48 -11.31 7.60 -3.07
N GLY A 49 -12.64 7.52 -3.12
CA GLY A 49 -13.48 8.52 -3.75
C GLY A 49 -13.30 9.90 -3.09
N ALA A 50 -13.51 10.98 -3.84
CA ALA A 50 -13.37 12.35 -3.32
C ALA A 50 -14.28 12.60 -2.10
N ASP A 51 -15.56 12.23 -2.22
CA ASP A 51 -16.57 12.48 -1.18
C ASP A 51 -16.32 11.62 0.06
N GLU A 52 -16.05 10.33 -0.13
CA GLU A 52 -15.71 9.39 0.94
C GLU A 52 -14.47 9.87 1.73
N PHE A 53 -13.43 10.31 1.01
CA PHE A 53 -12.24 10.88 1.62
C PHE A 53 -12.55 12.16 2.40
N SER A 54 -13.29 13.11 1.81
CA SER A 54 -13.64 14.38 2.45
C SER A 54 -14.46 14.17 3.73
N GLU A 55 -15.44 13.27 3.71
CA GLU A 55 -16.23 12.94 4.91
C GLU A 55 -15.34 12.32 6.00
N ALA A 56 -14.50 11.34 5.62
CA ALA A 56 -13.63 10.66 6.56
C ALA A 56 -12.60 11.60 7.19
N ILE A 57 -11.92 12.44 6.40
CA ILE A 57 -10.90 13.34 6.93
C ILE A 57 -11.53 14.41 7.84
N VAL A 58 -12.73 14.90 7.54
CA VAL A 58 -13.49 15.80 8.42
C VAL A 58 -13.82 15.13 9.74
N LYS A 59 -14.28 13.87 9.71
CA LYS A 59 -14.57 13.07 10.91
C LYS A 59 -13.32 12.90 11.77
N GLU A 60 -12.17 12.67 11.14
CA GLU A 60 -10.90 12.50 11.82
C GLU A 60 -10.39 13.79 12.47
N VAL A 61 -10.47 14.91 11.76
CA VAL A 61 -10.11 16.21 12.30
C VAL A 61 -11.00 16.61 13.48
N ARG A 62 -12.32 16.35 13.43
CA ARG A 62 -13.24 16.69 14.53
C ARG A 62 -12.94 15.96 15.84
N ARG A 63 -12.22 14.84 15.77
CA ARG A 63 -11.81 14.03 16.93
C ARG A 63 -10.46 14.44 17.49
N THR A 64 -9.76 15.35 16.81
CA THR A 64 -8.42 15.80 17.14
C THR A 64 -8.47 17.25 17.62
N SER A 65 -7.67 17.57 18.63
CA SER A 65 -7.42 18.96 19.03
C SER A 65 -6.17 19.46 18.29
N PRO A 66 -6.29 20.33 17.28
CA PRO A 66 -5.14 20.81 16.52
C PRO A 66 -4.21 21.63 17.42
N SER A 67 -2.92 21.33 17.40
CA SER A 67 -1.91 22.10 18.16
C SER A 67 -1.75 23.49 17.57
N SER A 68 -1.52 24.49 18.43
CA SER A 68 -1.14 25.84 18.00
C SER A 68 0.22 25.87 17.29
N ASN A 69 1.11 24.91 17.60
CA ASN A 69 2.36 24.67 16.89
C ASN A 69 2.32 23.27 16.24
N PRO A 70 1.89 23.17 14.97
CA PRO A 70 1.73 21.89 14.27
C PRO A 70 3.06 21.19 13.96
N GLU A 71 4.14 21.94 13.72
CA GLU A 71 5.48 21.36 13.55
C GLU A 71 5.92 20.63 14.83
N ARG A 72 5.88 21.31 15.98
CA ARG A 72 6.28 20.73 17.27
C ARG A 72 5.47 19.48 17.59
N ALA A 73 4.15 19.54 17.41
CA ALA A 73 3.26 18.40 17.64
C ALA A 73 3.59 17.21 16.72
N ALA A 74 3.88 17.46 15.44
CA ALA A 74 4.26 16.40 14.51
C ALA A 74 5.66 15.82 14.80
N ARG A 75 6.61 16.63 15.30
CA ARG A 75 7.90 16.15 15.79
C ARG A 75 7.73 15.21 16.98
N GLU A 76 6.93 15.61 17.96
CA GLU A 76 6.60 14.79 19.14
C GLU A 76 5.93 13.48 18.73
N LEU A 77 4.96 13.54 17.80
CA LEU A 77 4.20 12.38 17.31
C LEU A 77 5.11 11.27 16.75
N PHE A 78 6.11 11.63 15.96
CA PHE A 78 7.06 10.68 15.35
C PHE A 78 8.40 10.58 16.08
N ASN A 79 8.54 11.30 17.20
CA ASN A 79 9.79 11.46 17.93
C ASN A 79 10.95 11.88 16.99
N VAL A 80 10.68 12.79 16.06
CA VAL A 80 11.68 13.33 15.13
C VAL A 80 12.37 14.51 15.83
N PRO A 81 13.69 14.44 16.07
CA PRO A 81 14.39 15.54 16.73
C PRO A 81 14.26 16.83 15.91
N PRO A 82 14.30 18.01 16.56
CA PRO A 82 14.34 19.28 15.85
C PRO A 82 15.52 19.29 14.88
N ARG A 83 15.23 19.53 13.61
CA ARG A 83 16.25 19.82 12.60
C ARG A 83 16.54 21.31 12.54
N SER A 84 16.74 21.95 13.70
CA SER A 84 17.22 23.32 13.73
C SER A 84 18.72 23.33 13.39
N GLY A 85 19.03 23.54 12.11
CA GLY A 85 20.38 23.52 11.58
C GLY A 85 20.40 23.18 10.10
N TRP A 86 21.53 23.42 9.43
CA TRP A 86 21.72 22.99 8.04
C TRP A 86 22.01 21.50 8.02
N TYR A 87 21.21 20.74 7.27
CA TYR A 87 21.44 19.31 7.05
C TYR A 87 21.85 19.12 5.60
N GLY A 88 22.91 18.36 5.38
CA GLY A 88 23.32 17.95 4.04
C GLY A 88 22.87 16.51 3.78
N TYR A 89 22.48 16.23 2.55
CA TYR A 89 22.39 14.84 2.10
C TYR A 89 23.74 14.39 1.54
N THR A 90 24.29 13.31 2.10
CA THR A 90 25.41 12.61 1.49
C THR A 90 24.99 11.19 1.13
N GLN A 91 25.41 10.70 -0.03
CA GLN A 91 25.10 9.32 -0.45
C GLN A 91 25.60 8.25 0.53
N ARG A 92 26.64 8.56 1.35
CA ARG A 92 27.24 7.59 2.28
C ARG A 92 26.65 7.63 3.69
N GLN A 93 26.18 8.79 4.16
CA GLN A 93 25.76 8.97 5.56
C GLN A 93 24.30 9.44 5.68
N GLY A 94 23.60 9.66 4.57
CA GLY A 94 22.22 10.15 4.59
C GLY A 94 22.14 11.63 4.97
N VAL A 95 21.15 11.96 5.79
CA VAL A 95 20.96 13.32 6.35
C VAL A 95 21.97 13.51 7.47
N VAL A 96 23.00 14.30 7.21
CA VAL A 96 24.06 14.60 8.18
C VAL A 96 23.83 16.01 8.73
N PRO A 97 23.80 16.21 10.05
CA PRO A 97 23.92 17.55 10.61
C PRO A 97 25.24 18.16 10.14
N LEU A 98 25.19 19.35 9.53
CA LEU A 98 26.41 20.09 9.23
C LEU A 98 26.88 20.74 10.53
N ASP A 99 27.73 20.04 11.29
CA ASP A 99 28.34 20.59 12.50
C ASP A 99 29.42 21.63 12.12
N GLY A 100 29.20 22.87 12.55
CA GLY A 100 30.18 23.96 12.46
C GLY A 100 29.64 25.22 11.78
N PRO A 101 30.17 26.42 12.09
CA PRO A 101 29.78 27.66 11.45
C PRO A 101 30.37 27.72 10.04
N HIS A 102 29.71 27.08 9.06
CA HIS A 102 30.00 27.26 7.65
C HIS A 102 28.84 28.01 6.96
N GLN A 103 29.15 29.11 6.27
CA GLN A 103 28.28 29.82 5.30
C GLN A 103 26.99 30.50 5.81
N ALA A 104 26.83 30.77 7.11
CA ALA A 104 25.71 31.57 7.62
C ALA A 104 25.55 32.95 6.94
N SER A 105 26.58 33.48 6.27
CA SER A 105 26.49 34.73 5.49
C SER A 105 26.06 34.58 4.04
N GLN A 106 26.32 33.43 3.37
CA GLN A 106 26.05 33.27 1.93
C GLN A 106 24.61 32.83 1.65
N TRP A 107 24.07 31.91 2.47
CA TRP A 107 22.70 31.42 2.30
C TRP A 107 21.65 32.23 3.06
N ALA A 108 22.01 32.95 4.12
CA ALA A 108 21.04 33.80 4.84
C ALA A 108 20.40 34.85 3.91
N GLY A 109 21.18 35.44 2.99
CA GLY A 109 20.63 36.35 1.98
C GLY A 109 19.67 35.65 1.00
N VAL A 110 19.88 34.36 0.72
CA VAL A 110 18.97 33.52 -0.06
C VAL A 110 17.70 33.22 0.72
N ASP A 111 17.82 32.76 1.97
CA ASP A 111 16.68 32.43 2.83
C ASP A 111 15.77 33.63 3.05
N ILE A 112 16.34 34.80 3.32
CA ILE A 112 15.60 36.05 3.46
C ILE A 112 14.87 36.39 2.16
N ARG A 113 15.53 36.30 1.01
CA ARG A 113 14.91 36.59 -0.29
C ARG A 113 13.77 35.62 -0.60
N VAL A 114 13.99 34.32 -0.45
CA VAL A 114 12.98 33.26 -0.66
C VAL A 114 11.79 33.48 0.29
N THR A 115 12.05 33.82 1.55
CA THR A 115 11.01 34.14 2.54
C THR A 115 10.21 35.38 2.12
N GLN A 116 10.87 36.44 1.65
CA GLN A 116 10.19 37.64 1.15
C GLN A 116 9.35 37.36 -0.10
N GLU A 117 9.82 36.52 -1.01
CA GLU A 117 9.03 36.08 -2.17
C GLU A 117 7.79 35.29 -1.76
N TYR A 118 7.94 34.38 -0.78
CA TYR A 118 6.82 33.66 -0.20
C TYR A 118 5.80 34.59 0.47
N LEU A 119 6.24 35.55 1.28
CA LEU A 119 5.36 36.53 1.92
C LEU A 119 4.67 37.45 0.89
N ARG A 120 5.35 37.81 -0.20
CA ARG A 120 4.76 38.54 -1.33
C ARG A 120 3.68 37.71 -2.03
N PHE A 121 3.92 36.42 -2.24
CA PHE A 121 2.90 35.50 -2.75
C PHE A 121 1.67 35.44 -1.84
N CYS A 122 1.88 35.30 -0.52
CA CYS A 122 0.81 35.30 0.47
C CYS A 122 -0.02 36.60 0.45
N ALA A 123 0.65 37.76 0.37
CA ALA A 123 -0.02 39.05 0.21
C ALA A 123 -0.83 39.12 -1.09
N ALA A 124 -0.30 38.61 -2.21
CA ALA A 124 -0.98 38.61 -3.50
C ALA A 124 -2.29 37.79 -3.51
N ILE A 125 -2.36 36.72 -2.69
CA ILE A 125 -3.58 35.92 -2.52
C ILE A 125 -4.50 36.42 -1.40
N ARG A 126 -4.31 37.66 -0.92
CA ARG A 126 -5.08 38.31 0.16
C ARG A 126 -5.02 37.58 1.50
N LYS A 127 -3.91 36.88 1.77
CA LYS A 127 -3.60 36.26 3.07
C LYS A 127 -2.20 36.70 3.51
N PRO A 128 -1.99 37.97 3.91
CA PRO A 128 -0.65 38.44 4.27
C PRO A 128 -0.06 37.66 5.47
N GLY A 129 1.26 37.58 5.53
CA GLY A 129 1.98 36.79 6.55
C GLY A 129 2.23 35.35 6.10
N ASP A 130 2.37 34.44 7.06
CA ASP A 130 2.65 33.03 6.82
C ASP A 130 1.38 32.26 6.42
N CYS A 131 0.88 32.51 5.21
CA CYS A 131 -0.42 32.01 4.74
C CYS A 131 -0.54 30.48 4.63
N ARG A 132 0.59 29.77 4.61
CA ARG A 132 0.68 28.30 4.56
C ARG A 132 1.24 27.70 5.85
N ARG A 133 1.52 28.53 6.87
CA ARG A 133 2.06 28.11 8.17
C ARG A 133 3.35 27.29 8.06
N ALA A 134 4.23 27.67 7.13
CA ALA A 134 5.50 27.02 6.86
C ALA A 134 6.67 27.65 7.63
N LEU A 135 6.49 28.89 8.13
CA LEU A 135 7.46 29.58 8.97
C LEU A 135 7.21 29.28 10.46
N LEU A 136 5.95 29.30 10.90
CA LEU A 136 5.55 29.18 12.30
C LEU A 136 6.34 30.15 13.21
N GLU A 137 7.27 29.63 14.01
CA GLU A 137 8.12 30.39 14.92
C GLU A 137 9.45 30.82 14.28
N SER A 138 9.79 30.31 13.09
CA SER A 138 11.01 30.67 12.36
C SER A 138 10.85 31.98 11.59
N PRO A 139 11.83 32.91 11.66
CA PRO A 139 11.77 34.16 10.88
C PRO A 139 12.10 33.97 9.40
N VAL A 140 12.65 32.81 9.01
CA VAL A 140 13.09 32.51 7.64
C VAL A 140 12.77 31.06 7.26
N LEU A 141 12.56 30.81 5.96
CA LEU A 141 12.37 29.48 5.38
C LEU A 141 13.71 28.74 5.28
N THR A 142 13.96 27.84 6.23
CA THR A 142 15.15 26.97 6.25
C THR A 142 14.74 25.53 6.58
N GLY A 143 15.59 24.57 6.21
CA GLY A 143 15.41 23.15 6.52
C GLY A 143 13.98 22.64 6.28
N ASP A 144 13.36 22.10 7.33
CA ASP A 144 12.03 21.52 7.27
C ASP A 144 10.93 22.52 6.85
N GLY A 145 11.09 23.83 7.08
CA GLY A 145 10.15 24.86 6.61
C GLY A 145 10.10 24.98 5.08
N ARG A 146 11.24 24.77 4.41
CA ARG A 146 11.27 24.71 2.93
C ARG A 146 10.55 23.46 2.42
N TYR A 147 10.72 22.32 3.08
CA TYR A 147 10.04 21.07 2.72
C TYR A 147 8.54 21.14 2.98
N ALA A 148 8.12 21.73 4.10
CA ALA A 148 6.71 21.97 4.41
C ALA A 148 6.06 22.90 3.38
N LEU A 149 6.76 23.97 2.99
CA LEU A 149 6.27 24.86 1.94
C LEU A 149 6.11 24.12 0.60
N ALA A 150 7.10 23.35 0.17
CA ALA A 150 7.01 22.55 -1.06
C ALA A 150 5.90 21.48 -0.97
N MET A 151 5.79 20.76 0.15
CA MET A 151 4.71 19.80 0.39
C MET A 151 3.33 20.46 0.29
N SER A 152 3.17 21.69 0.78
CA SER A 152 1.88 22.38 0.70
C SER A 152 1.40 22.60 -0.75
N PHE A 153 2.33 22.85 -1.68
CA PHE A 153 2.01 22.94 -3.10
C PHE A 153 1.76 21.57 -3.74
N ALA A 154 2.41 20.52 -3.23
CA ALA A 154 2.07 19.15 -3.61
C ALA A 154 0.60 18.86 -3.23
N LEU A 155 0.20 19.11 -1.99
CA LEU A 155 -1.17 18.85 -1.51
C LEU A 155 -2.22 19.68 -2.26
N ASP A 156 -1.96 20.96 -2.50
CA ASP A 156 -2.87 21.80 -3.31
C ASP A 156 -3.13 21.22 -4.71
N ALA A 157 -2.10 20.59 -5.31
CA ALA A 157 -2.21 20.03 -6.65
C ALA A 157 -3.03 18.73 -6.70
N VAL A 158 -3.11 17.96 -5.61
CA VAL A 158 -3.74 16.62 -5.61
C VAL A 158 -4.91 16.43 -4.63
N LEU A 159 -5.10 17.33 -3.66
CA LEU A 159 -6.16 17.28 -2.66
C LEU A 159 -6.97 18.59 -2.57
N PRO A 160 -7.49 19.14 -3.69
CA PRO A 160 -8.35 20.32 -3.62
C PRO A 160 -9.61 20.06 -2.77
N GLU A 161 -10.08 18.81 -2.70
CA GLU A 161 -11.27 18.42 -1.95
C GLU A 161 -11.05 18.50 -0.43
N MET A 162 -9.84 18.19 0.04
CA MET A 162 -9.45 18.39 1.45
C MET A 162 -9.54 19.87 1.84
N MET A 163 -9.04 20.73 0.96
CA MET A 163 -8.98 22.17 1.20
C MET A 163 -10.38 22.77 1.32
N GLU A 164 -11.32 22.29 0.48
CA GLU A 164 -12.72 22.69 0.50
C GLU A 164 -13.47 22.14 1.72
N ALA A 165 -13.21 20.89 2.10
CA ALA A 165 -13.90 20.22 3.22
C ALA A 165 -13.69 20.90 4.58
N PHE A 166 -12.61 21.66 4.75
CA PHE A 166 -12.29 22.32 6.01
C PHE A 166 -12.77 23.77 6.10
N LYS A 167 -13.26 24.38 5.03
CA LYS A 167 -13.54 25.83 4.97
C LYS A 167 -14.48 26.35 6.08
N ASP A 168 -15.41 25.51 6.53
CA ASP A 168 -16.45 25.86 7.53
C ASP A 168 -16.04 25.46 8.96
N MET A 169 -14.79 25.03 9.17
CA MET A 169 -14.26 24.68 10.49
C MET A 169 -13.77 25.92 11.26
N ALA A 170 -13.66 25.80 12.59
CA ALA A 170 -13.31 26.91 13.47
C ALA A 170 -11.92 27.53 13.18
N ASP A 171 -10.91 26.71 12.89
CA ASP A 171 -9.60 27.17 12.41
C ASP A 171 -9.06 26.27 11.29
N PRO A 172 -9.46 26.51 10.03
CA PRO A 172 -9.09 25.66 8.90
C PRO A 172 -7.59 25.69 8.62
N GLU A 173 -6.91 26.80 8.93
CA GLU A 173 -5.48 26.94 8.66
C GLU A 173 -4.64 26.17 9.69
N VAL A 174 -5.05 26.08 10.97
CA VAL A 174 -4.37 25.19 11.94
C VAL A 174 -4.51 23.74 11.49
N ILE A 175 -5.71 23.33 11.08
CA ILE A 175 -6.00 21.95 10.68
C ILE A 175 -5.16 21.55 9.47
N LYS A 176 -5.17 22.37 8.41
CA LYS A 176 -4.35 22.16 7.22
C LYS A 176 -2.87 22.12 7.56
N ALA A 177 -2.39 23.02 8.41
CA ALA A 177 -0.99 23.02 8.85
C ALA A 177 -0.64 21.78 9.68
N SER A 178 -1.54 21.28 10.53
CA SER A 178 -1.33 20.06 11.31
C SER A 178 -1.11 18.87 10.38
N ILE A 179 -1.99 18.67 9.40
CA ILE A 179 -1.87 17.59 8.41
C ILE A 179 -0.60 17.78 7.58
N LEU A 180 -0.34 18.99 7.09
CA LEU A 180 0.84 19.33 6.30
C LEU A 180 2.15 18.98 7.02
N TRP A 181 2.30 19.41 8.28
CA TRP A 181 3.51 19.17 9.06
C TRP A 181 3.66 17.71 9.46
N THR A 182 2.56 17.01 9.80
CA THR A 182 2.56 15.56 10.02
C THR A 182 3.02 14.81 8.77
N MET A 183 2.52 15.17 7.57
CA MET A 183 2.95 14.59 6.30
C MET A 183 4.42 14.87 5.99
N THR A 184 4.84 16.12 6.19
CA THR A 184 6.22 16.57 5.93
C THR A 184 7.22 15.84 6.84
N LEU A 185 6.96 15.77 8.14
CA LEU A 185 7.87 15.14 9.10
C LEU A 185 7.85 13.62 9.04
N TYR A 186 6.73 13.02 8.66
CA TYR A 186 6.71 11.60 8.34
C TYR A 186 7.57 11.30 7.10
N ALA A 187 7.38 12.06 6.02
CA ALA A 187 8.19 11.90 4.80
C ALA A 187 9.68 12.21 5.04
N ALA A 188 10.01 13.12 5.96
CA ALA A 188 11.37 13.43 6.35
C ALA A 188 12.17 12.21 6.88
N MET A 189 11.50 11.16 7.37
CA MET A 189 12.12 9.89 7.77
C MET A 189 12.60 9.06 6.55
N TRP A 190 12.06 9.30 5.36
CA TRP A 190 12.45 8.61 4.12
C TRP A 190 13.81 9.02 3.57
N MET A 191 14.42 10.06 4.16
CA MET A 191 15.69 10.62 3.72
C MET A 191 16.91 9.79 4.15
N ALA A 192 16.77 8.87 5.11
CA ALA A 192 17.81 7.88 5.38
C ALA A 192 18.01 6.98 4.14
N PRO A 193 19.24 6.59 3.76
CA PRO A 193 19.49 5.74 2.59
C PRO A 193 18.67 4.45 2.61
N GLU A 194 18.60 3.82 3.79
CA GLU A 194 17.74 2.70 4.14
C GLU A 194 16.82 3.14 5.29
N PRO A 195 15.60 3.66 4.99
CA PRO A 195 14.67 4.07 6.03
C PRO A 195 14.28 2.89 6.92
N VAL A 196 14.57 3.02 8.21
CA VAL A 196 14.12 2.09 9.25
C VAL A 196 13.11 2.82 10.13
N PHE A 197 11.88 2.33 10.12
CA PHE A 197 10.83 2.74 11.04
C PHE A 197 10.80 1.72 12.15
N SER A 198 11.33 2.06 13.33
CA SER A 198 11.36 1.19 14.52
C SER A 198 10.64 1.81 15.72
N LYS A 199 9.97 2.95 15.50
CA LYS A 199 9.18 3.66 16.50
C LYS A 199 7.73 3.29 16.30
N GLY A 200 7.10 2.69 17.30
CA GLY A 200 5.82 1.98 17.17
C GLY A 200 4.79 2.67 16.26
N LEU A 201 4.51 3.96 16.43
CA LEU A 201 3.52 4.64 15.58
C LEU A 201 3.97 4.75 14.12
N ALA A 202 5.24 5.13 13.88
CA ALA A 202 5.78 5.25 12.54
C ALA A 202 5.79 3.91 11.81
N SER A 203 6.12 2.80 12.49
CA SER A 203 6.10 1.45 11.90
C SER A 203 4.69 1.06 11.45
N VAL A 204 3.69 1.25 12.32
CA VAL A 204 2.28 0.90 12.05
C VAL A 204 1.67 1.79 10.97
N VAL A 205 1.96 3.10 10.98
CA VAL A 205 1.56 4.02 9.90
C VAL A 205 2.17 3.60 8.58
N THR A 206 3.45 3.22 8.56
CA THR A 206 4.14 2.77 7.35
C THR A 206 3.55 1.50 6.78
N ALA A 207 3.35 0.47 7.61
CA ALA A 207 2.72 -0.77 7.18
C ALA A 207 1.29 -0.53 6.67
N SER A 208 0.50 0.29 7.38
CA SER A 208 -0.84 0.68 6.93
C SER A 208 -0.80 1.37 5.57
N PHE A 209 0.15 2.29 5.38
CA PHE A 209 0.26 3.03 4.13
C PHE A 209 0.62 2.11 2.96
N ILE A 210 1.55 1.18 3.15
CA ILE A 210 1.88 0.14 2.15
C ILE A 210 0.64 -0.71 1.82
N CYS A 211 -0.16 -1.10 2.81
CA CYS A 211 -1.41 -1.83 2.56
C CYS A 211 -2.41 -1.01 1.72
N TYR A 212 -2.41 0.32 1.83
CA TYR A 212 -3.30 1.17 1.04
C TYR A 212 -2.77 1.43 -0.38
N VAL A 213 -1.48 1.75 -0.53
CA VAL A 213 -0.96 2.23 -1.82
C VAL A 213 -0.16 1.20 -2.60
N GLY A 214 0.25 0.12 -1.95
CA GLY A 214 1.16 -0.86 -2.51
C GLY A 214 2.64 -0.47 -2.37
N VAL A 215 3.51 -1.48 -2.46
CA VAL A 215 4.96 -1.36 -2.21
C VAL A 215 5.64 -0.47 -3.25
N ASP A 216 5.30 -0.65 -4.53
CA ASP A 216 5.91 0.12 -5.62
C ASP A 216 5.49 1.60 -5.63
N THR A 217 4.23 1.87 -5.29
CA THR A 217 3.75 3.24 -5.10
C THR A 217 4.48 3.88 -3.93
N PHE A 218 4.57 3.19 -2.78
CA PHE A 218 5.29 3.69 -1.62
C PHE A 218 6.76 4.02 -1.92
N TRP A 219 7.46 3.15 -2.67
CA TRP A 219 8.82 3.43 -3.10
C TRP A 219 8.91 4.64 -4.04
N THR A 220 8.00 4.73 -5.02
CA THR A 220 7.92 5.88 -5.94
C THR A 220 7.75 7.20 -5.17
N LEU A 221 6.95 7.21 -4.10
CA LEU A 221 6.80 8.36 -3.20
C LEU A 221 8.10 8.71 -2.48
N ILE A 222 8.82 7.71 -1.94
CA ILE A 222 10.13 7.91 -1.30
C ILE A 222 11.12 8.60 -2.26
N GLN A 223 11.22 8.09 -3.49
CA GLN A 223 12.13 8.67 -4.49
C GLN A 223 11.71 10.08 -4.90
N GLY A 224 10.40 10.30 -5.09
CA GLY A 224 9.85 11.62 -5.37
C GLY A 224 10.16 12.63 -4.27
N TRP A 225 10.01 12.22 -3.00
CA TRP A 225 10.29 13.05 -1.85
C TRP A 225 11.79 13.39 -1.72
N ARG A 226 12.67 12.40 -1.88
CA ARG A 226 14.12 12.63 -1.87
C ARG A 226 14.54 13.66 -2.91
N ARG A 227 13.95 13.57 -4.11
CA ARG A 227 14.19 14.55 -5.18
C ARG A 227 13.62 15.93 -4.87
N LEU A 228 12.45 16.01 -4.22
CA LEU A 228 11.90 17.28 -3.75
C LEU A 228 12.83 17.94 -2.73
N VAL A 229 13.34 17.17 -1.77
CA VAL A 229 14.26 17.67 -0.73
C VAL A 229 15.56 18.19 -1.35
N GLU A 230 16.16 17.44 -2.27
CA GLU A 230 17.37 17.89 -2.99
C GLU A 230 17.15 19.24 -3.71
N VAL A 231 16.02 19.40 -4.39
CA VAL A 231 15.68 20.67 -5.05
C VAL A 231 15.39 21.77 -4.03
N ALA A 232 14.74 21.45 -2.91
CA ALA A 232 14.39 22.43 -1.89
C ALA A 232 15.61 22.94 -1.11
N ASP A 233 16.61 22.10 -0.87
CA ASP A 233 17.88 22.48 -0.25
C ASP A 233 18.66 23.45 -1.11
N LEU A 234 18.66 23.23 -2.44
CA LEU A 234 19.39 24.05 -3.40
C LEU A 234 18.58 25.24 -3.92
N ALA A 235 17.30 25.34 -3.58
CA ALA A 235 16.43 26.40 -4.06
C ALA A 235 16.94 27.79 -3.66
N THR A 236 17.00 28.68 -4.63
CA THR A 236 17.37 30.09 -4.48
C THR A 236 16.21 31.05 -4.69
N SER A 237 15.03 30.52 -5.04
CA SER A 237 13.78 31.27 -5.20
C SER A 237 12.56 30.52 -4.64
N PHE A 238 11.51 31.25 -4.28
CA PHE A 238 10.21 30.69 -3.89
C PHE A 238 9.59 29.88 -5.04
N SER A 239 9.76 30.32 -6.29
CA SER A 239 9.17 29.64 -7.43
C SER A 239 9.75 28.24 -7.64
N GLU A 240 11.02 28.01 -7.31
CA GLU A 240 11.63 26.67 -7.36
C GLU A 240 10.99 25.73 -6.34
N LEU A 241 10.75 26.19 -5.11
CA LEU A 241 10.04 25.42 -4.07
C LEU A 241 8.61 25.07 -4.51
N ARG A 242 7.89 26.04 -5.09
CA ARG A 242 6.54 25.82 -5.62
C ARG A 242 6.53 24.76 -6.73
N VAL A 243 7.41 24.90 -7.71
CA VAL A 243 7.50 23.95 -8.85
C VAL A 243 7.93 22.56 -8.38
N ALA A 244 8.85 22.47 -7.41
CA ALA A 244 9.25 21.19 -6.81
C ALA A 244 8.06 20.50 -6.14
N GLY A 245 7.28 21.26 -5.36
CA GLY A 245 6.04 20.79 -4.74
C GLY A 245 5.01 20.29 -5.76
N GLU A 246 4.68 21.10 -6.77
CA GLU A 246 3.75 20.73 -7.83
C GLU A 246 4.18 19.44 -8.58
N ARG A 247 5.49 19.27 -8.83
CA ARG A 247 6.04 18.05 -9.44
C ARG A 247 5.89 16.85 -8.51
N TYR A 248 6.16 17.00 -7.23
CA TYR A 248 5.98 15.93 -6.26
C TYR A 248 4.51 15.55 -6.10
N GLY A 249 3.58 16.52 -6.15
CA GLY A 249 2.15 16.25 -6.22
C GLY A 249 1.78 15.33 -7.39
N LYS A 250 2.36 15.56 -8.57
CA LYS A 250 2.16 14.66 -9.74
C LYS A 250 2.69 13.25 -9.52
N VAL A 251 3.83 13.11 -8.82
CA VAL A 251 4.37 11.80 -8.42
C VAL A 251 3.43 11.11 -7.43
N MET A 252 2.90 11.86 -6.47
CA MET A 252 1.98 11.34 -5.46
C MET A 252 0.67 10.85 -6.07
N GLY A 253 0.07 11.64 -6.97
CA GLY A 253 -1.24 11.34 -7.53
C GLY A 253 -2.35 11.40 -6.47
N LYS A 254 -3.62 11.45 -6.93
CA LYS A 254 -4.77 11.67 -6.03
C LYS A 254 -4.97 10.54 -5.03
N ASN A 255 -4.91 9.29 -5.47
CA ASN A 255 -5.22 8.13 -4.61
C ASN A 255 -4.19 7.97 -3.49
N ALA A 256 -2.89 8.02 -3.80
CA ALA A 256 -1.88 7.92 -2.76
C ALA A 256 -1.89 9.14 -1.84
N ALA A 257 -2.17 10.34 -2.35
CA ALA A 257 -2.32 11.54 -1.54
C ALA A 257 -3.48 11.43 -0.54
N ARG A 258 -4.63 10.92 -0.98
CA ARG A 258 -5.81 10.70 -0.12
C ARG A 258 -5.51 9.70 0.98
N ALA A 259 -4.91 8.56 0.62
CA ALA A 259 -4.49 7.57 1.61
C ALA A 259 -3.47 8.16 2.60
N PHE A 260 -2.49 8.91 2.10
CA PHE A 260 -1.44 9.51 2.93
C PHE A 260 -2.00 10.53 3.91
N ALA A 261 -2.83 11.46 3.42
CA ALA A 261 -3.48 12.47 4.25
C ALA A 261 -4.45 11.85 5.26
N LEU A 262 -5.27 10.88 4.84
CA LEU A 262 -6.22 10.21 5.72
C LEU A 262 -5.52 9.45 6.85
N LEU A 263 -4.56 8.58 6.53
CA LEU A 263 -3.87 7.77 7.53
C LEU A 263 -3.10 8.63 8.52
N LEU A 264 -2.41 9.67 8.05
CA LEU A 264 -1.68 10.56 8.93
C LEU A 264 -2.59 11.45 9.77
N THR A 265 -3.71 11.93 9.22
CA THR A 265 -4.72 12.65 10.02
C THR A 265 -5.29 11.75 11.11
N ALA A 266 -5.59 10.50 10.76
CA ALA A 266 -6.08 9.51 11.72
C ALA A 266 -5.07 9.17 12.82
N ALA A 267 -3.77 9.34 12.55
CA ALA A 267 -2.66 9.13 13.49
C ALA A 267 -2.40 10.33 14.42
N ILE A 268 -2.86 11.55 14.08
CA ILE A 268 -2.62 12.73 14.93
C ILE A 268 -3.22 12.49 16.32
N GLY A 269 -2.41 12.68 17.36
CA GLY A 269 -2.79 12.49 18.75
C GLY A 269 -3.02 11.03 19.16
N GLN A 270 -2.63 10.05 18.33
CA GLN A 270 -2.79 8.63 18.64
C GLN A 270 -1.47 7.98 19.06
N THR A 271 -1.60 6.91 19.85
CA THR A 271 -0.53 5.92 20.05
C THR A 271 -0.54 4.90 18.90
N ALA A 272 0.51 4.09 18.79
CA ALA A 272 0.58 2.99 17.83
C ALA A 272 -0.62 2.02 17.95
N SER A 273 -0.99 1.66 19.18
CA SER A 273 -2.11 0.75 19.48
C SER A 273 -3.48 1.38 19.18
N SER A 274 -3.67 2.66 19.51
CA SER A 274 -4.93 3.36 19.20
C SER A 274 -5.10 3.55 17.70
N PHE A 275 -4.01 3.89 16.99
CA PHE A 275 -4.01 4.01 15.54
C PHE A 275 -4.29 2.65 14.88
N SER A 276 -3.63 1.57 15.29
CA SER A 276 -3.84 0.24 14.66
C SER A 276 -5.27 -0.27 14.83
N ALA A 277 -5.91 -0.04 15.98
CA ALA A 277 -7.32 -0.38 16.20
C ALA A 277 -8.28 0.41 15.28
N LYS A 278 -7.85 1.58 14.80
CA LYS A 278 -8.63 2.48 13.97
C LYS A 278 -8.53 2.16 12.48
N VAL A 279 -7.40 1.62 12.02
CA VAL A 279 -7.13 1.31 10.60
C VAL A 279 -8.25 0.51 9.92
N PRO A 280 -8.82 -0.55 10.54
CA PRO A 280 -9.92 -1.31 9.93
C PRO A 280 -11.21 -0.49 9.74
N THR A 281 -11.38 0.60 10.48
CA THR A 281 -12.58 1.46 10.45
C THR A 281 -12.49 2.60 9.43
N LEU A 282 -11.31 2.80 8.83
CA LEU A 282 -11.09 3.83 7.82
C LEU A 282 -11.63 3.38 6.46
N PRO A 283 -12.13 4.32 5.63
CA PRO A 283 -12.56 3.99 4.28
C PRO A 283 -11.43 3.33 3.47
N GLY A 284 -11.78 2.40 2.60
CA GLY A 284 -10.82 1.64 1.80
C GLY A 284 -10.10 0.50 2.53
N SER A 285 -10.35 0.27 3.83
CA SER A 285 -9.69 -0.80 4.62
C SER A 285 -9.93 -2.22 4.06
N ALA A 286 -11.09 -2.49 3.49
CA ALA A 286 -11.40 -3.76 2.84
C ALA A 286 -10.51 -4.00 1.60
N GLN A 287 -10.37 -2.99 0.73
CA GLN A 287 -9.47 -3.06 -0.42
C GLN A 287 -8.00 -3.10 0.02
N ALA A 288 -7.64 -2.33 1.06
CA ALA A 288 -6.30 -2.35 1.63
C ALA A 288 -5.93 -3.75 2.15
N SER A 289 -6.90 -4.52 2.66
CA SER A 289 -6.68 -5.91 3.08
C SER A 289 -6.37 -6.83 1.90
N VAL A 290 -7.01 -6.60 0.73
CA VAL A 290 -6.71 -7.34 -0.51
C VAL A 290 -5.32 -7.00 -1.04
N VAL A 291 -4.98 -5.70 -1.07
CA VAL A 291 -3.64 -5.22 -1.47
C VAL A 291 -2.57 -5.75 -0.52
N ALA A 292 -2.83 -5.75 0.80
CA ALA A 292 -1.91 -6.25 1.82
C ALA A 292 -1.57 -7.74 1.59
N GLY A 293 -2.59 -8.58 1.35
CA GLY A 293 -2.37 -10.00 1.07
C GLY A 293 -1.63 -10.23 -0.25
N ALA A 294 -2.01 -9.51 -1.32
CA ALA A 294 -1.44 -9.71 -2.65
C ALA A 294 -0.03 -9.12 -2.82
N GLN A 295 0.27 -8.00 -2.17
CA GLN A 295 1.53 -7.26 -2.36
C GLN A 295 2.48 -7.32 -1.17
N ALA A 296 1.98 -7.48 0.06
CA ALA A 296 2.82 -7.48 1.26
C ALA A 296 2.85 -8.82 2.01
N GLY A 297 1.99 -9.78 1.63
CA GLY A 297 1.92 -11.09 2.27
C GLY A 297 1.46 -11.03 3.73
N ILE A 298 0.79 -9.95 4.13
CA ILE A 298 0.27 -9.72 5.48
C ILE A 298 -1.22 -9.37 5.44
N HIS A 299 -1.94 -9.65 6.51
CA HIS A 299 -3.29 -9.15 6.73
C HIS A 299 -3.26 -7.74 7.30
N LEU A 300 -4.24 -6.91 6.94
CA LEU A 300 -4.37 -5.56 7.50
C LEU A 300 -4.48 -5.58 9.04
N THR A 301 -5.07 -6.63 9.61
CA THR A 301 -5.18 -6.82 11.06
C THR A 301 -3.83 -7.09 11.74
N GLU A 302 -2.83 -7.58 11.01
CA GLU A 302 -1.47 -7.83 11.52
C GLU A 302 -0.66 -6.54 11.65
N VAL A 303 -1.13 -5.43 11.10
CA VAL A 303 -0.46 -4.12 11.21
C VAL A 303 -0.30 -3.69 12.67
N ALA A 304 -1.19 -4.11 13.57
CA ALA A 304 -1.07 -3.88 15.00
C ALA A 304 0.16 -4.55 15.65
N GLN A 305 0.74 -5.55 14.98
CA GLN A 305 1.87 -6.33 15.45
C GLN A 305 3.19 -5.91 14.80
N VAL A 306 3.19 -4.90 13.93
CA VAL A 306 4.40 -4.45 13.25
C VAL A 306 5.28 -3.69 14.23
N GLU A 307 6.48 -4.22 14.49
CA GLU A 307 7.49 -3.59 15.34
C GLU A 307 8.38 -2.67 14.51
N ALA A 308 8.79 -3.13 13.32
CA ALA A 308 9.63 -2.35 12.43
C ALA A 308 9.30 -2.54 10.95
N VAL A 309 9.60 -1.51 10.16
CA VAL A 309 9.61 -1.57 8.70
C VAL A 309 10.95 -1.05 8.21
N THR A 310 11.64 -1.81 7.37
CA THR A 310 12.90 -1.42 6.73
C THR A 310 12.72 -1.39 5.23
N VAL A 311 13.20 -0.34 4.57
CA VAL A 311 13.08 -0.18 3.13
C VAL A 311 14.47 -0.12 2.50
N THR A 312 14.75 -1.05 1.59
CA THR A 312 15.97 -1.09 0.75
C THR A 312 15.62 -0.85 -0.71
N ALA A 313 16.63 -0.84 -1.59
CA ALA A 313 16.41 -0.62 -3.03
C ALA A 313 15.56 -1.71 -3.69
N ASP A 314 15.68 -2.94 -3.19
CA ASP A 314 15.15 -4.18 -3.75
C ASP A 314 14.05 -4.81 -2.88
N ALA A 315 13.94 -4.45 -1.60
CA ALA A 315 12.99 -5.06 -0.69
C ALA A 315 12.37 -4.10 0.33
N VAL A 316 11.17 -4.46 0.80
CA VAL A 316 10.59 -3.95 2.04
C VAL A 316 10.55 -5.07 3.06
N THR A 317 11.19 -4.89 4.21
CA THR A 317 11.13 -5.84 5.32
C THR A 317 10.14 -5.35 6.38
N ILE A 318 9.13 -6.14 6.71
CA ILE A 318 8.15 -5.88 7.77
C ILE A 318 8.43 -6.86 8.90
N ALA A 319 8.91 -6.37 10.03
CA ALA A 319 9.15 -7.15 11.23
C ALA A 319 7.91 -7.16 12.12
N LEU A 320 7.40 -8.35 12.42
CA LEU A 320 6.26 -8.58 13.30
C LEU A 320 6.72 -9.00 14.69
N ALA A 321 5.93 -8.67 15.70
CA ALA A 321 6.16 -9.11 17.07
C ALA A 321 6.15 -10.64 17.16
N PRO A 322 7.00 -11.26 18.02
CA PRO A 322 7.13 -12.71 18.14
C PRO A 322 5.82 -13.48 18.44
N ASN A 323 4.82 -12.79 19.01
CA ASN A 323 3.52 -13.40 19.35
C ASN A 323 2.51 -13.35 18.19
N ALA A 324 2.77 -12.56 17.14
CA ALA A 324 1.96 -12.50 15.92
C ALA A 324 2.13 -13.76 15.06
N VAL A 325 3.28 -14.42 15.23
CA VAL A 325 3.70 -15.63 14.53
C VAL A 325 2.65 -16.73 14.60
N ALA A 326 1.83 -16.85 15.64
CA ALA A 326 0.83 -17.91 15.71
C ALA A 326 -0.28 -17.78 14.63
N SER A 327 -0.74 -16.57 14.32
CA SER A 327 -1.80 -16.34 13.32
C SER A 327 -1.26 -16.47 11.89
N THR A 328 -0.08 -15.90 11.64
CA THR A 328 0.60 -15.98 10.34
C THR A 328 1.16 -17.39 10.10
N ALA A 329 1.66 -18.09 11.14
CA ALA A 329 2.14 -19.48 11.06
C ALA A 329 1.00 -20.51 10.88
N GLN A 330 -0.21 -20.26 11.41
CA GLN A 330 -1.37 -21.12 11.12
C GLN A 330 -1.89 -20.93 9.70
N ILE A 331 -1.79 -19.72 9.15
CA ILE A 331 -2.05 -19.47 7.74
C ILE A 331 -0.93 -20.05 6.90
N VAL A 332 0.33 -19.98 7.31
CA VAL A 332 1.49 -20.71 6.73
C VAL A 332 1.35 -22.22 6.92
N ARG A 333 0.56 -22.78 7.84
CA ARG A 333 0.19 -24.21 7.78
C ARG A 333 -0.94 -24.49 6.77
N GLY A 334 -1.63 -23.46 6.30
CA GLY A 334 -2.55 -23.50 5.15
C GLY A 334 -1.98 -22.93 3.84
N ALA A 335 -0.83 -22.24 3.88
CA ALA A 335 -0.21 -21.44 2.82
C ALA A 335 1.27 -21.80 2.60
N VAL A 336 1.90 -22.55 3.51
CA VAL A 336 2.93 -23.55 3.18
C VAL A 336 2.18 -24.75 2.66
N SER A 337 1.63 -24.53 1.47
CA SER A 337 1.91 -25.50 0.43
C SER A 337 3.43 -25.50 0.28
N SER A 338 3.98 -26.70 0.38
CA SER A 338 5.32 -27.10 -0.03
C SER A 338 5.85 -26.29 -1.23
N PRO A 339 7.19 -26.17 -1.38
CA PRO A 339 7.86 -25.38 -2.41
C PRO A 339 7.13 -25.35 -3.76
N VAL A 340 6.96 -24.14 -4.29
CA VAL A 340 6.05 -23.71 -5.39
C VAL A 340 6.23 -24.45 -6.73
N ASP A 341 7.13 -25.42 -6.84
CA ASP A 341 7.31 -26.25 -8.05
C ASP A 341 6.84 -27.71 -7.91
N ALA A 342 6.23 -28.11 -6.78
CA ALA A 342 5.84 -29.51 -6.57
C ALA A 342 4.42 -29.88 -7.07
N ASP A 343 3.42 -28.99 -6.92
CA ASP A 343 1.98 -29.38 -6.92
C ASP A 343 1.12 -28.81 -8.08
N GLY A 344 1.69 -28.05 -9.02
CA GLY A 344 1.01 -27.57 -10.24
C GLY A 344 0.01 -26.40 -10.06
N PRO A 345 -0.59 -25.92 -11.18
CA PRO A 345 -1.48 -24.75 -11.17
C PRO A 345 -2.82 -25.02 -10.47
N GLU A 346 -3.49 -23.94 -10.06
CA GLU A 346 -4.81 -23.98 -9.43
C GLU A 346 -5.91 -24.33 -10.44
N HIS A 347 -6.83 -25.21 -10.03
CA HIS A 347 -7.91 -25.77 -10.83
C HIS A 347 -9.26 -25.58 -10.12
N HIS A 348 -10.22 -24.98 -10.82
CA HIS A 348 -11.62 -24.92 -10.39
C HIS A 348 -12.32 -26.27 -10.55
N ILE A 349 -12.77 -26.87 -9.45
CA ILE A 349 -13.47 -28.16 -9.43
C ILE A 349 -14.74 -28.07 -10.29
N ALA A 350 -15.62 -27.11 -9.98
CA ALA A 350 -16.75 -26.69 -10.80
C ALA A 350 -16.38 -25.44 -11.62
N THR A 351 -16.56 -25.49 -12.94
CA THR A 351 -16.05 -24.43 -13.84
C THR A 351 -16.87 -23.13 -13.83
N ASP A 352 -16.16 -22.01 -13.78
CA ASP A 352 -16.65 -20.62 -13.85
C ASP A 352 -16.57 -20.00 -15.27
N LYS A 353 -15.90 -20.68 -16.21
CA LYS A 353 -15.50 -20.13 -17.52
C LYS A 353 -16.26 -20.71 -18.74
N TRP A 354 -17.29 -21.53 -18.52
CA TRP A 354 -18.04 -22.26 -19.56
C TRP A 354 -19.52 -21.89 -19.58
N THR A 355 -19.79 -20.60 -19.74
CA THR A 355 -21.15 -20.04 -19.73
C THR A 355 -21.92 -20.26 -21.03
N GLU A 356 -21.24 -20.26 -22.19
CA GLU A 356 -21.87 -20.32 -23.52
C GLU A 356 -21.38 -21.51 -24.38
N ALA A 357 -20.40 -22.27 -23.91
CA ALA A 357 -19.79 -23.35 -24.68
C ALA A 357 -20.70 -24.59 -24.77
N THR A 358 -20.97 -25.04 -26.00
CA THR A 358 -21.82 -26.21 -26.32
C THR A 358 -21.02 -27.49 -26.60
N HIS A 359 -19.69 -27.42 -26.62
CA HIS A 359 -18.82 -28.59 -26.73
C HIS A 359 -18.57 -29.23 -25.35
N SER A 360 -18.21 -30.52 -25.33
CA SER A 360 -18.05 -31.31 -24.09
C SER A 360 -19.29 -31.32 -23.18
N GLY A 361 -20.50 -31.34 -23.74
CA GLY A 361 -21.77 -31.46 -23.00
C GLY A 361 -22.26 -30.19 -22.28
N GLY A 362 -21.60 -29.04 -22.50
CA GLY A 362 -21.95 -27.76 -21.88
C GLY A 362 -23.27 -27.14 -22.36
N PRO A 363 -23.68 -25.99 -21.80
CA PRO A 363 -22.91 -25.15 -20.87
C PRO A 363 -22.98 -25.66 -19.43
N TRP A 364 -21.80 -25.75 -18.79
CA TRP A 364 -21.64 -26.30 -17.44
C TRP A 364 -21.73 -25.25 -16.34
N THR A 365 -21.18 -24.05 -16.56
CA THR A 365 -21.17 -22.96 -15.57
C THR A 365 -22.58 -22.59 -15.08
N PRO A 366 -23.62 -22.47 -15.91
CA PRO A 366 -24.97 -22.19 -15.44
C PRO A 366 -25.57 -23.32 -14.59
N ARG A 367 -25.14 -24.58 -14.81
CA ARG A 367 -25.58 -25.72 -14.02
C ARG A 367 -24.95 -25.69 -12.64
N PHE A 368 -23.64 -25.51 -12.56
CA PHE A 368 -22.93 -25.37 -11.29
C PHE A 368 -23.40 -24.15 -10.50
N LYS A 369 -23.62 -23.01 -11.15
CA LYS A 369 -24.12 -21.79 -10.51
C LYS A 369 -25.41 -22.04 -9.72
N ARG A 370 -26.35 -22.84 -10.25
CA ARG A 370 -27.60 -23.17 -9.53
C ARG A 370 -27.35 -23.93 -8.23
N LEU A 371 -26.36 -24.82 -8.18
CA LEU A 371 -26.00 -25.56 -6.97
C LEU A 371 -25.35 -24.62 -5.94
N PHE A 372 -24.42 -23.77 -6.40
CA PHE A 372 -23.72 -22.81 -5.56
C PHE A 372 -24.64 -21.71 -5.01
N ASP A 373 -25.60 -21.22 -5.81
CA ASP A 373 -26.59 -20.24 -5.38
C ASP A 373 -27.48 -20.79 -4.25
N ARG A 374 -27.85 -22.08 -4.27
CA ARG A 374 -28.61 -22.73 -3.17
C ARG A 374 -27.83 -22.73 -1.85
N ALA A 375 -26.51 -22.79 -1.92
CA ALA A 375 -25.59 -22.72 -0.79
C ALA A 375 -25.15 -21.26 -0.46
N GLY A 376 -25.60 -20.27 -1.24
CA GLY A 376 -25.11 -18.89 -1.15
C GLY A 376 -23.59 -18.79 -1.32
N MET A 377 -23.00 -19.65 -2.16
CA MET A 377 -21.56 -19.71 -2.45
C MET A 377 -21.27 -19.14 -3.84
N SER A 378 -20.06 -18.63 -4.06
CA SER A 378 -19.57 -18.21 -5.38
C SER A 378 -18.85 -19.37 -6.07
N LEU A 379 -18.88 -19.44 -7.40
CA LEU A 379 -18.01 -20.38 -8.14
C LEU A 379 -16.52 -20.06 -7.97
N ASP A 380 -16.18 -18.85 -7.54
CA ASP A 380 -14.79 -18.43 -7.23
C ASP A 380 -14.37 -18.72 -5.77
N ASP A 381 -15.27 -19.31 -4.97
CA ASP A 381 -15.01 -19.67 -3.57
C ASP A 381 -13.80 -20.61 -3.45
N THR A 382 -12.98 -20.44 -2.40
CA THR A 382 -11.79 -21.25 -2.18
C THR A 382 -12.10 -22.73 -2.01
N ALA A 383 -13.29 -23.07 -1.51
CA ALA A 383 -13.76 -24.46 -1.44
C ALA A 383 -13.86 -25.11 -2.84
N ASN A 384 -14.05 -24.33 -3.90
CA ASN A 384 -14.15 -24.81 -5.27
C ASN A 384 -12.80 -24.88 -6.02
N LYS A 385 -11.67 -24.72 -5.31
CA LYS A 385 -10.33 -24.69 -5.91
C LYS A 385 -9.44 -25.77 -5.34
N VAL A 386 -8.69 -26.44 -6.22
CA VAL A 386 -7.70 -27.48 -5.87
C VAL A 386 -6.47 -27.29 -6.74
N ARG A 387 -5.26 -27.55 -6.21
CA ARG A 387 -4.03 -27.55 -7.03
C ARG A 387 -3.77 -28.95 -7.56
N VAL A 388 -3.45 -29.04 -8.84
CA VAL A 388 -3.21 -30.33 -9.50
C VAL A 388 -1.94 -30.30 -10.33
N LYS A 389 -1.00 -31.17 -9.98
CA LYS A 389 0.25 -31.35 -10.70
C LYS A 389 -0.04 -31.87 -12.11
N GLY A 390 0.50 -31.19 -13.14
CA GLY A 390 0.32 -31.60 -14.52
C GLY A 390 -1.10 -31.37 -15.08
N HIS A 391 -1.89 -30.48 -14.46
CA HIS A 391 -3.21 -30.08 -14.94
C HIS A 391 -3.19 -29.67 -16.42
N LYS A 392 -4.17 -30.15 -17.19
CA LYS A 392 -4.38 -29.82 -18.61
C LYS A 392 -5.86 -29.58 -18.91
N GLY A 393 -6.23 -28.30 -19.06
CA GLY A 393 -7.52 -27.91 -19.63
C GLY A 393 -7.54 -27.96 -21.17
N PRO A 394 -8.73 -27.89 -21.81
CA PRO A 394 -10.06 -28.05 -21.23
C PRO A 394 -10.41 -29.52 -20.93
N HIS A 395 -11.40 -29.73 -20.05
CA HIS A 395 -11.73 -31.05 -19.49
C HIS A 395 -12.81 -31.78 -20.29
N PRO A 396 -12.82 -33.12 -20.27
CA PRO A 396 -13.84 -33.90 -20.97
C PRO A 396 -15.21 -33.76 -20.29
N GLU A 397 -16.27 -34.04 -21.06
CA GLU A 397 -17.65 -34.06 -20.56
C GLU A 397 -17.81 -34.95 -19.31
N GLU A 398 -17.14 -36.10 -19.30
CA GLU A 398 -17.16 -37.07 -18.20
C GLU A 398 -16.72 -36.45 -16.86
N TYR A 399 -15.72 -35.57 -16.87
CA TYR A 399 -15.26 -34.87 -15.67
C TYR A 399 -16.37 -33.96 -15.13
N HIS A 400 -16.98 -33.17 -15.99
CA HIS A 400 -18.03 -32.23 -15.59
C HIS A 400 -19.31 -32.94 -15.15
N GLN A 401 -19.68 -34.05 -15.80
CA GLN A 401 -20.81 -34.89 -15.40
C GLN A 401 -20.61 -35.47 -13.99
N GLU A 402 -19.42 -36.01 -13.71
CA GLU A 402 -19.12 -36.61 -12.41
C GLU A 402 -19.12 -35.58 -11.28
N VAL A 403 -18.47 -34.42 -11.49
CA VAL A 403 -18.48 -33.31 -10.52
C VAL A 403 -19.90 -32.80 -10.31
N TYR A 404 -20.68 -32.57 -11.38
CA TYR A 404 -22.04 -32.06 -11.26
C TYR A 404 -22.95 -33.04 -10.51
N ARG A 405 -22.88 -34.34 -10.84
CA ARG A 405 -23.66 -35.38 -10.18
C ARG A 405 -23.39 -35.38 -8.67
N ARG A 406 -22.12 -35.45 -8.26
CA ARG A 406 -21.74 -35.48 -6.84
C ARG A 406 -22.18 -34.23 -6.08
N LEU A 407 -21.95 -33.04 -6.67
CA LEU A 407 -22.39 -31.79 -6.04
C LEU A 407 -23.92 -31.68 -5.97
N ASN A 408 -24.64 -32.15 -6.98
CA ASN A 408 -26.09 -32.18 -7.00
C ASN A 408 -26.66 -33.12 -5.94
N ASP A 409 -26.13 -34.34 -5.86
CA ASP A 409 -26.51 -35.35 -4.86
C ASP A 409 -26.28 -34.82 -3.44
N ALA A 410 -25.15 -34.14 -3.19
CA ALA A 410 -24.83 -33.57 -1.89
C ALA A 410 -25.80 -32.47 -1.43
N VAL A 411 -26.40 -31.73 -2.37
CA VAL A 411 -27.34 -30.65 -2.05
C VAL A 411 -28.79 -31.02 -2.36
N GLU A 412 -29.11 -32.26 -2.72
CA GLU A 412 -30.47 -32.66 -3.07
C GLU A 412 -31.42 -32.50 -1.87
N ASP A 413 -31.05 -33.08 -0.73
CA ASP A 413 -31.88 -33.16 0.48
C ASP A 413 -31.64 -32.02 1.51
N CYS A 414 -30.83 -31.01 1.15
CA CYS A 414 -30.54 -29.92 2.09
C CYS A 414 -31.73 -28.96 2.25
N SER A 415 -32.03 -28.60 3.50
CA SER A 415 -33.07 -27.65 3.88
C SER A 415 -32.43 -26.32 4.34
N GLY A 416 -32.57 -25.28 3.50
CA GLY A 416 -32.07 -23.94 3.79
C GLY A 416 -30.58 -23.75 3.49
N MET A 417 -30.22 -22.48 3.25
CA MET A 417 -28.91 -22.09 2.69
C MET A 417 -27.70 -22.60 3.49
N ARG A 418 -27.77 -22.57 4.83
CA ARG A 418 -26.66 -23.02 5.70
C ARG A 418 -26.38 -24.52 5.56
N GLN A 419 -27.42 -25.35 5.55
CA GLN A 419 -27.26 -26.80 5.40
C GLN A 419 -26.74 -27.15 4.00
N CYS A 420 -27.23 -26.45 2.96
CA CYS A 420 -26.73 -26.62 1.60
C CYS A 420 -25.26 -26.21 1.49
N ARG A 421 -24.83 -25.14 2.17
CA ARG A 421 -23.43 -24.71 2.23
C ARG A 421 -22.54 -25.74 2.90
N GLU A 422 -22.95 -26.27 4.04
CA GLU A 422 -22.22 -27.31 4.76
C GLU A 422 -22.04 -28.57 3.90
N ALA A 423 -23.11 -29.04 3.26
CA ALA A 423 -23.06 -30.23 2.39
C ALA A 423 -22.23 -30.00 1.12
N LEU A 424 -22.41 -28.86 0.44
CA LEU A 424 -21.66 -28.52 -0.76
C LEU A 424 -20.16 -28.36 -0.47
N THR A 425 -19.80 -27.71 0.64
CA THR A 425 -18.39 -27.55 1.05
C THR A 425 -17.75 -28.90 1.40
N ALA A 426 -18.49 -29.78 2.09
CA ALA A 426 -18.01 -31.11 2.42
C ALA A 426 -17.74 -31.94 1.16
N GLU A 427 -18.64 -31.88 0.17
CA GLU A 427 -18.48 -32.60 -1.09
C GLU A 427 -17.34 -32.05 -1.96
N LEU A 428 -17.22 -30.71 -2.04
CA LEU A 428 -16.10 -30.07 -2.72
C LEU A 428 -14.75 -30.48 -2.12
N LYS A 429 -14.68 -30.66 -0.79
CA LYS A 429 -13.48 -31.17 -0.13
C LYS A 429 -13.15 -32.61 -0.54
N GLN A 430 -14.16 -33.48 -0.69
CA GLN A 430 -13.95 -34.86 -1.17
C GLN A 430 -13.51 -34.88 -2.64
N LEU A 431 -14.16 -34.08 -3.48
CA LEU A 431 -13.76 -33.91 -4.88
C LEU A 431 -12.33 -33.39 -5.01
N ALA A 432 -11.93 -32.41 -4.18
CA ALA A 432 -10.56 -31.90 -4.15
C ALA A 432 -9.54 -33.01 -3.82
N GLN A 433 -9.87 -33.88 -2.84
CA GLN A 433 -9.02 -35.01 -2.48
C GLN A 433 -8.88 -36.00 -3.64
N ASP A 434 -9.98 -36.35 -4.31
CA ASP A 434 -9.96 -37.26 -5.46
C ASP A 434 -9.19 -36.65 -6.63
N ILE A 435 -9.42 -35.38 -6.94
CA ILE A 435 -8.75 -34.68 -8.04
C ILE A 435 -7.24 -34.52 -7.79
N ALA A 436 -6.83 -34.29 -6.54
CA ALA A 436 -5.43 -34.18 -6.17
C ALA A 436 -4.72 -35.54 -6.06
N ALA A 437 -5.45 -36.63 -5.78
CA ALA A 437 -4.89 -37.97 -5.64
C ALA A 437 -4.39 -38.51 -7.01
N GLU A 438 -3.06 -38.58 -7.17
CA GLU A 438 -2.42 -39.07 -8.38
C GLU A 438 -2.94 -40.48 -8.77
N GLY A 439 -3.38 -40.62 -10.02
CA GLY A 439 -3.89 -41.89 -10.55
C GLY A 439 -5.36 -42.18 -10.24
N SER A 440 -6.06 -41.33 -9.47
CA SER A 440 -7.52 -41.42 -9.34
C SER A 440 -8.21 -41.18 -10.69
N ARG A 441 -9.46 -41.63 -10.83
CA ARG A 441 -10.25 -41.38 -12.06
C ARG A 441 -10.35 -39.88 -12.39
N LEU A 442 -10.68 -39.05 -11.40
CA LEU A 442 -10.81 -37.59 -11.61
C LEU A 442 -9.47 -36.93 -11.91
N ASN A 443 -8.39 -37.34 -11.23
CA ASN A 443 -7.03 -36.86 -11.49
C ASN A 443 -6.58 -37.17 -12.93
N LYS A 444 -6.85 -38.37 -13.43
CA LYS A 444 -6.53 -38.76 -14.81
C LYS A 444 -7.25 -37.89 -15.85
N LEU A 445 -8.51 -37.55 -15.60
CA LEU A 445 -9.30 -36.70 -16.49
C LEU A 445 -8.77 -35.26 -16.56
N VAL A 446 -8.26 -34.71 -15.45
CA VAL A 446 -7.73 -33.34 -15.40
C VAL A 446 -6.24 -33.22 -15.76
N THR A 447 -5.48 -34.33 -15.74
CA THR A 447 -4.06 -34.37 -16.15
C THR A 447 -3.83 -35.00 -17.55
N ARG A 448 -4.87 -35.62 -18.13
CA ARG A 448 -4.84 -36.41 -19.38
C ARG A 448 -3.81 -37.54 -19.33
N THR A 449 -3.76 -38.24 -18.21
CA THR A 449 -2.92 -39.43 -18.02
C THR A 449 -3.74 -40.70 -18.28
N PRO A 450 -3.14 -41.77 -18.86
CA PRO A 450 -3.84 -43.01 -19.20
C PRO A 450 -4.48 -43.75 -18.01
#